data_AF-A0A9D8NR06-F1
#
_entry.id   AF-A0A9D8NR06-F1
#
_cell.length_a   1.000
_cell.length_b   1.000
_cell.length_c   1.000
_cell.angle_alpha   90.00
_cell.angle_beta   90.00
_cell.angle_gamma   90.00
#
_symmetry.space_group_name_H-M   'P 1'
#
loop_
_entity.id
_entity.type
_entity.pdbx_description
1 polymer ?
#
loop_
_entity_poly.entity_id
_entity_poly.type
_entity_poly.pdbx_seq_one_letter_code
_entity_poly.pdbx_strand_id
1 'polypeptide(L)'
;MWINIISIIVIAILAFQMYACYFNPSLAYGKFENNDANLQAILTLAGRNFVMIVVTLLALKSQNAMFLAFTFIMNFAREIYDMVLVGYLDHFSLKGIGMMATFLVFLIPYIFALKKKRQLASKND
;
A
#
# COMPACT_ATOMS: atom_id res chain seq x y z
N MET A 1 8.32 -16.63 -7.82
CA MET A 1 7.64 -17.11 -6.60
C MET A 1 7.47 -16.01 -5.55
N TRP A 2 8.54 -15.37 -5.07
CA TRP A 2 8.44 -14.30 -4.06
C TRP A 2 7.58 -13.10 -4.50
N ILE A 3 7.69 -12.65 -5.75
CA ILE A 3 6.86 -11.57 -6.33
C ILE A 3 5.36 -11.86 -6.18
N ASN A 4 4.94 -13.10 -6.42
CA ASN A 4 3.53 -13.50 -6.33
C ASN A 4 3.04 -13.41 -4.89
N ILE A 5 3.81 -13.94 -3.95
CA ILE A 5 3.47 -13.93 -2.52
C ILE A 5 3.29 -12.49 -2.03
N ILE A 6 4.25 -11.60 -2.36
CA ILE A 6 4.19 -10.20 -1.92
C ILE A 6 3.04 -9.46 -2.61
N SER A 7 2.83 -9.66 -3.91
CA SER A 7 1.72 -9.02 -4.61
C SER A 7 0.37 -9.44 -4.02
N ILE A 8 0.21 -10.72 -3.64
CA ILE A 8 -1.00 -11.22 -2.98
C ILE A 8 -1.20 -10.57 -1.61
N ILE A 9 -0.14 -10.46 -0.79
CA ILE A 9 -0.22 -9.79 0.52
C ILE A 9 -0.66 -8.33 0.34
N VAL A 10 -0.07 -7.63 -0.63
CA VAL A 10 -0.37 -6.22 -0.88
C VAL A 10 -1.81 -6.03 -1.37
N ILE A 11 -2.28 -6.90 -2.27
CA ILE A 11 -3.67 -6.92 -2.71
C ILE A 11 -4.60 -7.18 -1.52
N ALA A 12 -4.27 -8.09 -0.61
CA ALA A 12 -5.08 -8.37 0.57
C ALA A 12 -5.17 -7.16 1.51
N ILE A 13 -4.07 -6.45 1.74
CA ILE A 13 -4.05 -5.21 2.54
C ILE A 13 -4.92 -4.13 1.88
N LEU A 14 -4.73 -3.89 0.58
CA LEU A 14 -5.49 -2.88 -0.15
C LEU A 14 -6.99 -3.22 -0.22
N ALA A 15 -7.32 -4.50 -0.38
CA ALA A 15 -8.71 -4.97 -0.36
C ALA A 15 -9.34 -4.80 1.01
N PHE A 16 -8.61 -5.10 2.09
CA PHE A 16 -9.06 -4.82 3.46
C PHE A 16 -9.29 -3.32 3.69
N GLN A 17 -8.37 -2.46 3.24
CA GLN A 17 -8.53 -1.01 3.36
C GLN A 17 -9.72 -0.49 2.56
N MET A 18 -9.92 -0.99 1.34
CA MET A 18 -11.10 -0.66 0.52
C MET A 18 -12.39 -1.11 1.19
N TYR A 19 -12.44 -2.32 1.73
CA TYR A 19 -13.56 -2.83 2.50
C TYR A 19 -13.84 -1.96 3.73
N ALA A 20 -12.80 -1.62 4.49
CA ALA A 20 -12.93 -0.76 5.66
C ALA A 20 -13.46 0.63 5.27
N CYS A 21 -13.01 1.21 4.15
CA CYS A 21 -13.58 2.47 3.65
C CYS A 21 -15.09 2.36 3.38
N TYR A 22 -15.55 1.32 2.68
CA TYR A 22 -16.96 1.20 2.27
C TYR A 22 -17.91 0.78 3.38
N PHE A 23 -17.49 -0.17 4.22
CA PHE A 23 -18.42 -0.86 5.13
C PHE A 23 -18.25 -0.45 6.58
N ASN A 24 -17.04 -0.09 7.00
CA ASN A 24 -16.82 0.36 8.37
C ASN A 24 -15.57 1.25 8.46
N PRO A 25 -15.71 2.56 8.13
CA PRO A 25 -14.59 3.50 8.07
C PRO A 25 -13.83 3.57 9.39
N SER A 26 -14.50 3.28 10.51
CA SER A 26 -13.88 3.32 11.82
C SER A 26 -12.78 2.28 12.03
N LEU A 27 -12.83 1.15 11.31
CA LEU A 27 -11.78 0.13 11.34
C LEU A 27 -10.45 0.65 10.75
N ALA A 28 -10.52 1.54 9.76
CA ALA A 28 -9.34 2.06 9.08
C ALA A 28 -8.96 3.47 9.55
N TYR A 29 -9.93 4.30 9.93
CA TYR A 29 -9.76 5.74 10.16
C TYR A 29 -10.11 6.23 11.57
N GLY A 30 -10.64 5.38 12.46
CA GLY A 30 -10.99 5.77 13.83
C GLY A 30 -12.37 6.41 13.95
N LYS A 31 -12.56 7.37 14.86
CA LYS A 31 -13.87 8.04 15.00
C LYS A 31 -14.20 8.80 13.70
N PHE A 32 -15.40 8.56 13.19
CA PHE A 32 -15.83 9.09 11.91
C PHE A 32 -17.16 9.81 12.08
N GLU A 33 -17.18 11.11 11.82
CA GLU A 33 -18.43 11.88 11.79
C GLU A 33 -19.08 11.75 10.41
N ASN A 34 -20.38 11.45 10.39
CA ASN A 34 -21.11 11.21 9.15
C ASN A 34 -21.54 12.56 8.54
N ASN A 35 -20.57 13.27 7.96
CA ASN A 35 -20.77 14.52 7.22
C ASN A 35 -20.34 14.37 5.74
N ASP A 36 -20.81 15.27 4.87
CA ASP A 36 -20.58 15.16 3.41
C ASP A 36 -19.08 15.19 3.04
N ALA A 37 -18.29 16.01 3.73
CA ALA A 37 -16.85 16.13 3.50
C ALA A 37 -16.12 14.81 3.83
N ASN A 38 -16.50 14.17 4.93
CA ASN A 38 -15.96 12.91 5.38
C ASN A 38 -16.40 11.76 4.46
N LEU A 39 -17.64 11.76 3.98
CA LEU A 39 -18.13 10.79 3.00
C LEU A 39 -17.35 10.89 1.68
N GLN A 40 -17.10 12.12 1.20
CA GLN A 40 -16.29 12.35 0.00
C GLN A 40 -14.84 11.85 0.17
N ALA A 41 -14.26 12.07 1.35
CA ALA A 41 -12.93 11.57 1.68
C ALA A 41 -12.88 10.04 1.66
N ILE A 42 -13.86 9.34 2.27
CA ILE A 42 -13.98 7.88 2.22
C ILE A 42 -14.03 7.36 0.79
N LEU A 43 -14.92 7.91 -0.03
CA LEU A 43 -15.11 7.43 -1.40
C LEU A 43 -13.84 7.62 -2.23
N THR A 44 -13.15 8.74 -2.01
CA THR A 44 -11.87 9.02 -2.67
C THR A 44 -10.78 8.03 -2.23
N LEU A 45 -10.69 7.73 -0.93
CA LEU A 45 -9.74 6.75 -0.38
C LEU A 45 -10.03 5.34 -0.90
N ALA A 46 -11.30 4.94 -0.93
CA ALA A 46 -11.72 3.64 -1.45
C ALA A 46 -11.39 3.49 -2.94
N GLY A 47 -11.66 4.52 -3.75
CA GLY A 47 -11.32 4.56 -5.16
C GLY A 47 -9.81 4.45 -5.41
N ARG A 48 -8.99 5.14 -4.60
CA ARG A 48 -7.52 5.02 -4.68
C ARG A 48 -7.04 3.60 -4.37
N ASN A 49 -7.55 2.98 -3.31
CA ASN A 49 -7.19 1.60 -2.96
C ASN A 49 -7.55 0.61 -4.07
N PHE A 50 -8.72 0.78 -4.69
CA PHE A 50 -9.13 0.00 -5.86
C PHE A 50 -8.15 0.15 -7.04
N VAL A 51 -7.79 1.37 -7.40
CA VAL A 51 -6.82 1.62 -8.48
C VAL A 51 -5.48 0.95 -8.18
N MET A 52 -5.01 0.98 -6.93
CA MET A 52 -3.75 0.34 -6.55
C MET A 52 -3.82 -1.19 -6.59
N ILE A 53 -4.97 -1.80 -6.31
CA ILE A 53 -5.17 -3.24 -6.54
C ILE A 53 -4.99 -3.56 -8.02
N VAL A 54 -5.60 -2.77 -8.92
CA VAL A 54 -5.48 -2.96 -10.37
C VAL A 54 -4.04 -2.82 -10.83
N VAL A 55 -3.32 -1.77 -10.39
CA VAL A 55 -1.90 -1.58 -10.74
C VAL A 55 -1.03 -2.72 -10.21
N THR A 56 -1.30 -3.21 -8.99
CA THR A 56 -0.56 -4.34 -8.39
C THR A 56 -0.81 -5.65 -9.14
N LEU A 57 -2.04 -5.88 -9.62
CA LEU A 57 -2.38 -7.03 -10.47
C LEU A 57 -1.67 -6.95 -11.84
N LEU A 58 -1.57 -5.76 -12.44
CA LEU A 58 -0.80 -5.54 -13.66
C LEU A 58 0.69 -5.78 -13.43
N ALA A 59 1.24 -5.32 -12.30
CA ALA A 59 2.62 -5.58 -11.92
C ALA A 59 2.88 -7.09 -11.73
N LEU A 60 1.95 -7.80 -11.07
CA LEU A 60 1.99 -9.24 -10.92
C LEU A 60 1.96 -9.96 -12.29
N LYS A 61 1.07 -9.57 -13.20
CA LYS A 61 1.01 -10.14 -14.56
C LYS A 61 2.30 -9.90 -15.34
N SER A 62 2.93 -8.73 -15.17
CA SER A 62 4.17 -8.38 -15.87
C SER A 62 5.39 -9.17 -15.39
N GLN A 63 5.36 -9.71 -14.16
CA GLN A 63 6.51 -10.33 -13.47
C GLN A 63 7.78 -9.45 -13.45
N ASN A 64 7.65 -8.14 -13.72
CA ASN A 64 8.77 -7.21 -13.78
C ASN A 64 9.06 -6.66 -12.38
N ALA A 65 10.22 -7.04 -11.82
CA ALA A 65 10.62 -6.64 -10.47
C ALA A 65 10.78 -5.12 -10.29
N MET A 66 11.18 -4.39 -11.35
CA MET A 66 11.32 -2.93 -11.29
C MET A 66 9.96 -2.24 -11.29
N PHE A 67 9.02 -2.73 -12.10
CA PHE A 67 7.66 -2.19 -12.12
C PHE A 67 6.94 -2.44 -10.80
N LEU A 68 7.09 -3.64 -10.24
CA LEU A 68 6.59 -3.98 -8.91
C LEU A 68 7.20 -3.09 -7.82
N ALA A 69 8.52 -2.88 -7.85
CA ALA A 69 9.20 -1.98 -6.92
C ALA A 69 8.68 -0.54 -7.03
N PHE A 70 8.43 -0.05 -8.24
CA PHE A 70 7.85 1.27 -8.47
C PHE A 70 6.44 1.38 -7.90
N THR A 71 5.55 0.40 -8.17
CA THR A 71 4.22 0.34 -7.58
C THR A 71 4.26 0.33 -6.05
N PHE A 72 5.26 -0.32 -5.46
CA PHE A 72 5.46 -0.31 -4.01
C PHE A 72 5.91 1.03 -3.45
N ILE A 73 6.85 1.71 -4.11
CA ILE A 73 7.26 3.07 -3.71
C ILE A 73 6.06 4.02 -3.76
N MET A 74 5.23 3.93 -4.80
CA MET A 74 4.01 4.75 -4.93
C MET A 74 3.01 4.46 -3.81
N ASN A 75 2.78 3.19 -3.47
CA ASN A 75 1.93 2.80 -2.33
C ASN A 75 2.47 3.34 -1.01
N PHE A 76 3.78 3.28 -0.81
CA PHE A 76 4.43 3.74 0.40
C PHE A 76 4.34 5.27 0.56
N ALA A 77 4.67 6.02 -0.48
CA ALA A 77 4.57 7.48 -0.48
C ALA A 77 3.12 7.95 -0.22
N ARG A 78 2.13 7.24 -0.79
CA ARG A 78 0.71 7.48 -0.52
C ARG A 78 0.39 7.30 0.97
N GLU A 79 0.78 6.17 1.58
CA GLU A 79 0.43 5.94 2.98
C GLU A 79 1.08 6.94 3.93
N ILE A 80 2.30 7.38 3.64
CA ILE A 80 2.90 8.51 4.36
C ILE A 80 2.03 9.77 4.21
N TYR A 81 1.60 10.09 2.99
CA TYR A 81 0.78 11.27 2.74
C TYR A 81 -0.56 11.21 3.49
N ASP A 82 -1.28 10.10 3.39
CA ASP A 82 -2.57 9.90 4.08
C ASP A 82 -2.38 9.94 5.61
N MET A 83 -1.22 9.53 6.13
CA MET A 83 -0.87 9.67 7.55
C MET A 83 -0.49 11.07 7.97
N VAL A 84 0.21 11.86 7.14
CA VAL A 84 0.47 13.27 7.45
C VAL A 84 -0.85 14.04 7.49
N LEU A 85 -1.76 13.74 6.56
CA LEU A 85 -3.07 14.38 6.48
C LEU A 85 -3.99 13.98 7.63
N VAL A 86 -3.96 12.72 8.08
CA VAL A 86 -4.80 12.23 9.19
C VAL A 86 -4.13 12.38 10.57
N GLY A 87 -2.81 12.33 10.66
CA GLY A 87 -2.04 12.54 11.88
C GLY A 87 -2.05 14.00 12.35
N TYR A 88 -2.43 14.94 11.48
CA TYR A 88 -2.83 16.29 11.87
C TYR A 88 -4.19 16.33 12.60
N LEU A 89 -4.98 15.25 12.59
CA LEU A 89 -6.35 15.21 13.09
C LEU A 89 -6.58 14.27 14.29
N ASP A 90 -5.72 13.29 14.60
CA ASP A 90 -5.84 12.55 15.87
C ASP A 90 -4.56 11.78 16.28
N HIS A 91 -4.29 11.73 17.59
CA HIS A 91 -3.11 11.08 18.18
C HIS A 91 -3.19 9.54 18.10
N PHE A 92 -2.26 8.93 17.36
CA PHE A 92 -1.87 7.52 17.42
C PHE A 92 -3.01 6.48 17.50
N SER A 93 -3.56 6.11 16.34
CA SER A 93 -4.45 4.95 16.19
C SER A 93 -3.72 3.72 15.60
N LEU A 94 -4.39 2.56 15.55
CA LEU A 94 -3.97 1.29 14.92
C LEU A 94 -3.29 1.42 13.53
N LYS A 95 -3.44 2.58 12.87
CA LYS A 95 -2.68 3.01 11.69
C LYS A 95 -1.17 2.90 11.85
N GLY A 96 -0.60 3.20 13.02
CA GLY A 96 0.85 3.06 13.25
C GLY A 96 1.36 1.62 13.10
N ILE A 97 0.53 0.65 13.48
CA ILE A 97 0.83 -0.79 13.33
C ILE A 97 0.65 -1.23 11.87
N GLY A 98 -0.41 -0.74 11.21
CA GLY A 98 -0.60 -0.91 9.76
C GLY A 98 0.58 -0.36 8.95
N MET A 99 1.16 0.76 9.38
CA MET A 99 2.35 1.36 8.79
C MET A 99 3.61 0.52 9.01
N MET A 100 3.86 -0.04 10.21
CA MET A 100 4.98 -0.96 10.42
C MET A 100 4.85 -2.23 9.59
N ALA A 101 3.64 -2.79 9.49
CA ALA A 101 3.37 -3.97 8.66
C ALA A 101 3.58 -3.68 7.17
N THR A 102 3.06 -2.53 6.70
CA THR A 102 3.29 -1.98 5.36
C THR A 102 4.81 -1.82 5.14
N PHE A 103 5.50 -1.06 5.97
CA PHE A 103 6.94 -0.81 5.86
C PHE A 103 7.76 -2.11 5.79
N LEU A 104 7.48 -3.09 6.65
CA LEU A 104 8.16 -4.39 6.66
C LEU A 104 7.84 -5.22 5.41
N VAL A 105 6.58 -5.26 4.97
CA VAL A 105 6.16 -5.99 3.77
C VAL A 105 6.70 -5.35 2.49
N PHE A 106 6.94 -4.03 2.45
CA PHE A 106 7.39 -3.32 1.24
C PHE A 106 8.92 -3.13 1.14
N LEU A 107 9.62 -2.94 2.27
CA LEU A 107 11.07 -2.73 2.27
C LEU A 107 11.84 -4.02 1.91
N ILE A 108 11.37 -5.16 2.41
CA ILE A 108 12.00 -6.48 2.16
C ILE A 108 12.04 -6.83 0.65
N PRO A 109 10.92 -6.79 -0.10
CA PRO A 109 10.90 -7.02 -1.56
C PRO A 109 11.85 -6.11 -2.34
N TYR A 110 11.90 -4.83 -1.96
CA TYR A 110 12.74 -3.84 -2.62
C TYR A 110 14.23 -4.15 -2.45
N ILE A 111 14.65 -4.50 -1.23
CA ILE A 111 16.02 -4.92 -0.94
C ILE A 111 16.38 -6.18 -1.75
N PHE A 112 15.47 -7.15 -1.87
CA PHE A 112 15.68 -8.34 -2.69
C PHE A 112 15.79 -8.02 -4.18
N ALA A 113 14.95 -7.13 -4.71
CA ALA A 113 15.02 -6.69 -6.11
C ALA A 113 16.36 -6.01 -6.44
N LEU A 114 16.84 -5.13 -5.55
CA LEU A 114 18.13 -4.46 -5.70
C LEU A 114 19.31 -5.44 -5.64
N LYS A 115 19.29 -6.40 -4.69
CA LYS A 115 20.31 -7.44 -4.61
C LYS A 115 20.38 -8.27 -5.89
N LYS A 116 19.24 -8.69 -6.44
CA LYS A 116 19.19 -9.46 -7.69
C LYS A 116 19.77 -8.66 -8.87
N LYS A 117 19.45 -7.37 -8.97
CA LYS A 117 19.99 -6.49 -10.02
C LYS A 117 21.52 -6.37 -9.93
N ARG A 118 22.07 -6.21 -8.72
CA ARG A 118 23.54 -6.15 -8.50
C ARG A 118 24.24 -7.46 -8.88
N GLN A 119 23.66 -8.61 -8.54
CA GLN A 119 24.21 -9.93 -8.90
C GLN A 119 24.24 -10.20 -10.41
N LEU A 120 23.27 -9.68 -11.15
CA LEU A 120 23.24 -9.80 -12.61
C LEU A 120 24.25 -8.87 -13.27
N ALA A 121 24.47 -7.67 -12.71
CA ALA A 121 25.49 -6.75 -13.19
C ALA A 121 26.91 -7.33 -13.00
N SER A 122 27.22 -7.89 -11.81
CA SER A 122 28.53 -8.44 -11.51
C SER A 122 28.87 -9.77 -12.21
N LYS A 123 27.95 -10.35 -12.97
CA LYS A 123 28.16 -11.57 -13.77
C LYS A 123 28.44 -11.28 -15.24
N ASN A 124 28.20 -10.04 -15.67
CA ASN A 124 28.40 -9.58 -17.04
C ASN A 124 29.70 -8.78 -17.20
N ASP A 125 30.43 -8.58 -16.11
CA ASP A 125 31.82 -8.08 -16.05
C ASP A 125 32.76 -9.27 -15.83
#